data_AF-A0A7S1UV63-F1
#
_entry.id   AF-A0A7S1UV63-F1
#
_cell.length_a   1.000
_cell.length_b   1.000
_cell.length_c   1.000
_cell.angle_alpha   90.00
_cell.angle_beta   90.00
_cell.angle_gamma   90.00
#
_symmetry.space_group_name_H-M   'P 1'
#
loop_
_entity.id
_entity.type
_entity.pdbx_description
1 polymer ?
#
loop_
_entity_poly.entity_id
_entity_poly.type
_entity_poly.pdbx_seq_one_letter_code
_entity_poly.pdbx_strand_id
1 'polypeptide(L)'
;HVATWTPPPGKSSGYVSISDMNNDVESFIRTEEELDMNPYPVEVRIGCFAHGFHHRCEILKKLEETEGDAVDDSSPLKRRHSLYIVRLHKLTNWEVQYKWRLPNETALTTLSSRYIRFFPGLYSSDQHLLGTFRHHIGVPDELWPSDWKNLA
;
A
#
# COMPACT_ATOMS: atom_id res chain seq x y z
N HIS A 1 -15.52 24.43 15.50
CA HIS A 1 -15.88 23.01 15.63
C HIS A 1 -16.70 22.62 14.41
N VAL A 2 -16.21 21.74 13.53
CA VAL A 2 -16.98 21.31 12.35
C VAL A 2 -17.77 20.07 12.75
N ALA A 3 -18.97 20.27 13.29
CA ALA A 3 -19.86 19.19 13.72
C ALA A 3 -20.50 18.41 12.55
N THR A 4 -20.19 18.77 11.31
CA THR A 4 -20.91 18.32 10.11
C THR A 4 -19.94 17.99 8.97
N TRP A 5 -18.83 17.30 9.24
CA TRP A 5 -18.06 16.74 8.15
C TRP A 5 -18.75 15.46 7.66
N THR A 6 -19.15 15.48 6.40
CA THR A 6 -19.59 14.29 5.65
C THR A 6 -18.64 14.10 4.49
N PRO A 7 -18.20 12.86 4.20
CA PRO A 7 -17.36 12.60 3.04
C PRO A 7 -18.05 13.12 1.77
N PRO A 8 -17.28 13.56 0.75
CA PRO A 8 -17.85 14.00 -0.52
C PRO A 8 -18.85 12.95 -1.05
N PRO A 9 -20.00 13.38 -1.61
CA PRO A 9 -20.99 12.45 -2.14
C PRO A 9 -20.33 11.50 -3.16
N GLY A 10 -20.51 10.19 -2.95
CA GLY A 10 -19.82 9.13 -3.71
C GLY A 10 -18.58 8.53 -3.05
N LYS A 11 -18.11 9.08 -1.91
CA LYS A 11 -17.01 8.54 -1.08
C LYS A 11 -17.45 7.97 0.26
N SER A 12 -18.75 7.93 0.52
CA SER A 12 -19.35 7.51 1.80
C SER A 12 -19.41 5.99 2.01
N SER A 13 -19.16 5.18 0.99
CA SER A 13 -19.10 3.72 1.13
C SER A 13 -17.68 3.25 1.42
N GLY A 14 -17.38 3.00 2.71
CA GLY A 14 -16.29 2.09 3.06
C GLY A 14 -14.90 2.71 3.20
N TYR A 15 -14.76 3.83 3.93
CA TYR A 15 -13.45 4.16 4.48
C TYR A 15 -12.95 3.00 5.34
N VAL A 16 -11.77 2.46 5.01
CA VAL A 16 -11.09 1.44 5.80
C VAL A 16 -9.82 2.07 6.36
N SER A 17 -9.65 1.98 7.68
CA SER A 17 -8.41 2.43 8.31
C SER A 17 -7.24 1.57 7.84
N ILE A 18 -6.15 2.21 7.46
CA ILE A 18 -4.92 1.53 7.05
C ILE A 18 -4.31 0.74 8.21
N SER A 19 -4.56 1.19 9.44
CA SER A 19 -4.19 0.41 10.63
C SER A 19 -4.96 -0.91 10.66
N ASP A 20 -6.25 -0.90 10.37
CA ASP A 20 -7.07 -2.12 10.34
C ASP A 20 -6.62 -3.04 9.21
N MET A 21 -6.32 -2.46 8.04
CA MET A 21 -5.77 -3.23 6.92
C MET A 21 -4.42 -3.89 7.25
N ASN A 22 -3.55 -3.23 8.02
CA ASN A 22 -2.27 -3.79 8.44
C ASN A 22 -2.38 -4.74 9.65
N ASN A 23 -3.44 -4.65 10.44
CA ASN A 23 -3.73 -5.57 11.54
C ASN A 23 -4.25 -6.92 11.01
N ASP A 24 -4.98 -6.91 9.90
CA ASP A 24 -5.53 -8.11 9.24
C ASP A 24 -5.22 -8.14 7.74
N VAL A 25 -3.93 -8.11 7.40
CA VAL A 25 -3.44 -8.02 6.02
C VAL A 25 -4.06 -9.07 5.09
N GLU A 26 -4.27 -10.29 5.56
CA GLU A 26 -4.80 -11.41 4.76
C GLU A 26 -6.23 -11.16 4.26
N SER A 27 -7.07 -10.51 5.07
CA SER A 27 -8.45 -10.18 4.67
C SER A 27 -8.53 -9.06 3.63
N PHE A 28 -7.48 -8.25 3.51
CA PHE A 28 -7.47 -7.08 2.65
C PHE A 28 -6.60 -7.22 1.41
N ILE A 29 -5.63 -8.14 1.36
CA ILE A 29 -4.85 -8.37 0.14
C ILE A 29 -5.77 -8.87 -0.97
N ARG A 30 -5.73 -8.17 -2.10
CA ARG A 30 -6.41 -8.49 -3.35
C ARG A 30 -5.43 -8.74 -4.49
N THR A 31 -5.72 -9.73 -5.31
CA THR A 31 -5.02 -9.97 -6.58
C THR A 31 -5.40 -8.92 -7.64
N GLU A 32 -4.67 -8.90 -8.75
CA GLU A 32 -4.95 -8.05 -9.92
C GLU A 32 -6.39 -8.24 -10.41
N GLU A 33 -6.84 -9.50 -10.53
CA GLU A 33 -8.22 -9.84 -10.95
C GLU A 33 -9.28 -9.35 -9.95
N GLU A 34 -9.02 -9.44 -8.66
CA GLU A 34 -9.94 -8.96 -7.62
C GLU A 34 -10.01 -7.42 -7.59
N LEU A 35 -8.93 -6.73 -7.94
CA LEU A 35 -8.88 -5.27 -8.00
C LEU A 35 -9.66 -4.70 -9.18
N ASP A 36 -9.77 -5.43 -10.29
CA ASP A 36 -10.60 -5.01 -11.42
C ASP A 36 -12.09 -4.93 -11.04
N MET A 37 -12.53 -5.83 -10.14
CA MET A 37 -13.90 -5.88 -9.65
C MET A 37 -14.14 -5.01 -8.41
N ASN A 38 -13.14 -4.90 -7.54
CA ASN A 38 -13.22 -4.21 -6.26
C ASN A 38 -11.91 -3.47 -5.93
N PRO A 39 -11.65 -2.34 -6.62
CA PRO A 39 -10.40 -1.61 -6.44
C PRO A 39 -10.29 -1.10 -5.00
N TYR A 40 -9.06 -0.95 -4.52
CA TYR A 40 -8.86 -0.23 -3.27
C TYR A 40 -9.36 1.22 -3.39
N PRO A 41 -9.78 1.84 -2.27
CA PRO A 41 -9.94 3.28 -2.23
C PRO A 41 -8.67 3.97 -2.74
N VAL A 42 -8.80 5.07 -3.49
CA VAL A 42 -7.67 5.81 -4.10
C VAL A 42 -6.66 6.32 -3.05
N GLU A 43 -7.10 6.37 -1.80
CA GLU A 43 -6.39 6.76 -0.60
C GLU A 43 -5.51 5.64 -0.02
N VAL A 44 -5.58 4.43 -0.57
CA VAL A 44 -4.82 3.26 -0.12
C VAL A 44 -3.81 2.87 -1.18
N ARG A 45 -2.57 2.61 -0.74
CA ARG A 45 -1.49 2.08 -1.57
C ARG A 45 -0.97 0.80 -0.95
N ILE A 46 -0.54 -0.12 -1.80
CA ILE A 46 0.12 -1.35 -1.35
C ILE A 46 1.64 -1.24 -1.56
N GLY A 47 2.40 -1.71 -0.59
CA GLY A 47 3.85 -1.78 -0.65
C GLY A 47 4.37 -3.12 -0.18
N CYS A 48 5.38 -3.62 -0.87
CA CYS A 48 6.04 -4.90 -0.62
C CYS A 48 7.46 -4.66 -0.14
N PHE A 49 7.83 -5.27 0.99
CA PHE A 49 9.15 -5.17 1.58
C PHE A 49 10.14 -6.11 0.89
N ALA A 50 11.10 -5.52 0.18
CA ALA A 50 12.18 -6.24 -0.50
C ALA A 50 13.47 -5.43 -0.39
N HIS A 51 14.61 -6.12 -0.25
CA HIS A 51 15.94 -5.48 -0.17
C HIS A 51 16.06 -4.36 0.88
N GLY A 52 15.33 -4.45 2.00
CA GLY A 52 15.41 -3.49 3.11
C GLY A 52 14.45 -2.30 2.99
N PHE A 53 13.66 -2.19 1.92
CA PHE A 53 12.74 -1.07 1.70
C PHE A 53 11.36 -1.56 1.23
N HIS A 54 10.35 -0.71 1.35
CA HIS A 54 9.03 -0.97 0.77
C HIS A 54 8.96 -0.40 -0.64
N HIS A 55 8.61 -1.26 -1.60
CA HIS A 55 8.42 -0.91 -2.99
C HIS A 55 6.93 -0.90 -3.32
N ARG A 56 6.50 0.00 -4.22
CA ARG A 56 5.18 -0.14 -4.82
C ARG A 56 5.11 -1.51 -5.50
N CYS A 57 4.03 -2.24 -5.29
CA CYS A 57 3.85 -3.55 -5.89
C CYS A 57 2.42 -3.83 -6.34
N GLU A 58 2.26 -4.87 -7.14
CA GLU A 58 0.97 -5.47 -7.51
C GLU A 58 0.98 -6.93 -7.10
N ILE A 59 -0.16 -7.41 -6.57
CA ILE A 59 -0.32 -8.81 -6.19
C ILE A 59 -0.91 -9.54 -7.38
N LEU A 60 -0.13 -10.39 -8.04
CA LEU A 60 -0.58 -11.06 -9.25
C LEU A 60 -1.41 -12.30 -8.90
N LYS A 61 -0.92 -13.09 -7.95
CA LYS A 61 -1.51 -14.38 -7.62
C LYS A 61 -1.27 -14.76 -6.18
N LYS A 62 -2.28 -15.36 -5.54
CA LYS A 62 -2.14 -16.08 -4.27
C LYS A 62 -1.74 -17.53 -4.54
N LEU A 63 -0.71 -18.01 -3.86
CA LEU A 63 -0.31 -19.41 -3.90
C LEU A 63 -1.09 -20.13 -2.79
N GLU A 64 -1.94 -21.07 -3.19
CA GLU A 64 -2.56 -21.99 -2.23
C GLU A 64 -1.50 -23.02 -1.85
N GLU A 65 -1.09 -23.04 -0.57
CA GLU A 65 -0.36 -24.18 -0.05
C GLU A 65 -1.34 -25.36 0.00
N THR A 66 -1.23 -26.27 -0.96
CA THR A 66 -1.78 -27.61 -0.81
C THR A 66 -1.01 -28.29 0.32
N GLU A 67 -1.59 -28.29 1.51
CA GLU A 67 -1.13 -29.07 2.66
C GLU A 67 -1.01 -30.54 2.23
N GLY A 68 0.18 -30.95 1.83
CA GLY A 68 0.56 -32.34 1.66
C GLY A 68 0.85 -32.96 3.03
N ASP A 69 -0.06 -33.83 3.44
CA ASP A 69 0.09 -34.96 4.37
C ASP A 69 0.80 -34.74 5.73
N ALA A 70 -0.05 -34.57 6.74
CA ALA A 70 0.06 -35.18 8.07
C ALA A 70 1.44 -35.18 8.76
N VAL A 71 1.77 -34.10 9.47
CA VAL A 71 2.78 -34.15 10.54
C VAL A 71 2.28 -33.46 11.80
N ASP A 72 1.92 -34.32 12.75
CA ASP A 72 1.73 -34.20 14.21
C ASP A 72 1.06 -32.92 14.76
N ASP A 73 -0.15 -33.14 15.27
CA ASP A 73 -1.24 -32.21 15.56
C ASP A 73 -1.19 -31.66 17.00
N SER A 74 -0.11 -30.96 17.38
CA SER A 74 -0.01 -30.44 18.76
C SER A 74 0.58 -29.04 18.94
N SER A 75 0.81 -28.26 17.87
CA SER A 75 1.28 -26.87 18.00
C SER A 75 0.14 -25.84 17.80
N PRO A 76 -0.31 -25.15 18.87
CA PRO A 76 -1.55 -24.35 18.86
C PRO A 76 -1.51 -23.01 18.09
N LEU A 77 -0.48 -22.70 17.30
CA LEU A 77 -0.42 -21.46 16.51
C LEU A 77 0.48 -21.60 15.26
N LYS A 78 0.16 -22.51 14.34
CA LYS A 78 0.65 -22.36 12.96
C LYS A 78 -0.18 -21.27 12.28
N ARG A 79 0.26 -20.01 12.38
CA ARG A 79 -0.26 -18.94 11.50
C ARG A 79 0.14 -19.31 10.08
N ARG A 80 -0.83 -19.81 9.30
CA ARG A 80 -0.65 -20.03 7.86
C ARG A 80 -0.38 -18.66 7.23
N HIS A 81 0.84 -18.44 6.78
CA HIS A 81 1.15 -17.25 6.00
C HIS A 81 0.94 -17.59 4.55
N SER A 82 0.01 -16.91 3.89
CA SER A 82 -0.17 -17.08 2.45
C SER A 82 1.07 -16.54 1.71
N LEU A 83 1.46 -17.22 0.64
CA LEU A 83 2.49 -16.76 -0.28
C LEU A 83 1.83 -16.10 -1.49
N TYR A 84 2.46 -15.05 -2.01
CA TYR A 84 1.95 -14.26 -3.11
C TYR A 84 3.03 -14.03 -4.15
N ILE A 85 2.68 -14.20 -5.43
CA ILE A 85 3.50 -13.72 -6.55
C ILE A 85 3.21 -12.24 -6.71
N VAL A 86 4.24 -11.42 -6.60
CA VAL A 86 4.12 -9.96 -6.67
C VAL A 86 5.00 -9.38 -7.78
N ARG A 87 4.53 -8.31 -8.39
CA ARG A 87 5.29 -7.45 -9.30
C ARG A 87 5.75 -6.21 -8.54
N LEU A 88 7.05 -6.05 -8.32
CA LEU A 88 7.64 -4.85 -7.72
C LEU A 88 7.91 -3.81 -8.81
N HIS A 89 7.60 -2.55 -8.52
CA HIS A 89 7.89 -1.42 -9.40
C HIS A 89 9.12 -0.65 -8.92
N LYS A 90 9.99 -0.28 -9.86
CA LYS A 90 11.16 0.56 -9.56
C LYS A 90 10.71 1.93 -9.05
N LEU A 91 11.24 2.35 -7.90
CA LEU A 91 11.07 3.71 -7.42
C LEU A 91 11.99 4.61 -8.25
N THR A 92 11.43 5.36 -9.19
CA THR A 92 12.19 6.14 -10.18
C THR A 92 12.90 7.36 -9.59
N ASN A 93 12.65 7.75 -8.34
CA ASN A 93 12.88 9.14 -7.91
C ASN A 93 13.87 9.33 -6.75
N TRP A 94 14.55 8.29 -6.26
CA TRP A 94 15.65 8.49 -5.32
C TRP A 94 16.86 7.67 -5.75
N GLU A 95 17.99 8.37 -5.95
CA GLU A 95 19.34 7.87 -6.22
C GLU A 95 19.89 7.04 -5.06
N VAL A 96 19.13 6.06 -4.58
CA VAL A 96 19.71 5.07 -3.70
C VAL A 96 20.50 4.13 -4.59
N GLN A 97 21.82 4.29 -4.59
CA GLN A 97 22.82 3.50 -5.32
C GLN A 97 22.82 1.99 -4.96
N TYR A 98 21.70 1.41 -4.55
CA TYR A 98 21.57 -0.02 -4.59
C TYR A 98 21.58 -0.43 -6.06
N LYS A 99 22.65 -1.12 -6.47
CA LYS A 99 22.71 -1.85 -7.75
C LYS A 99 21.59 -2.89 -7.77
N TRP A 100 20.39 -2.44 -8.11
CA TRP A 100 19.29 -3.29 -8.55
C TRP A 100 19.82 -4.03 -9.78
N ARG A 101 20.01 -5.35 -9.65
CA ARG A 101 20.52 -6.19 -10.73
C ARG A 101 19.43 -6.60 -11.73
N LEU A 102 18.29 -5.92 -11.73
CA LEU A 102 17.19 -6.23 -12.62
C LEU A 102 17.33 -5.37 -13.88
N PRO A 103 17.37 -5.99 -15.06
CA PRO A 103 17.46 -5.26 -16.32
C PRO A 103 16.19 -4.47 -16.64
N ASN A 104 15.06 -4.77 -15.98
CA ASN A 104 13.74 -4.22 -16.29
C ASN A 104 13.23 -3.25 -15.20
N GLU A 105 12.22 -2.46 -15.54
CA GLU A 105 11.53 -1.53 -14.63
C GLU A 105 10.74 -2.24 -13.52
N THR A 106 10.52 -3.55 -13.67
CA THR A 106 9.76 -4.38 -12.73
C THR A 106 10.51 -5.64 -12.32
N ALA A 107 10.19 -6.16 -11.13
CA ALA A 107 10.68 -7.43 -10.62
C ALA A 107 9.50 -8.36 -10.32
N LEU A 108 9.62 -9.65 -10.66
CA LEU A 108 8.72 -10.67 -10.14
C LEU A 108 9.37 -11.39 -8.96
N THR A 109 8.65 -11.55 -7.86
CA THR A 109 9.13 -12.29 -6.69
C THR A 109 7.97 -12.89 -5.92
N THR A 110 8.28 -13.83 -5.02
CA THR A 110 7.29 -14.46 -4.14
C THR A 110 7.49 -13.94 -2.72
N LEU A 111 6.45 -13.40 -2.11
CA LEU A 111 6.48 -12.85 -0.75
C LEU A 111 5.37 -13.45 0.11
N SER A 112 5.67 -13.59 1.40
CA SER A 112 4.63 -13.81 2.42
C SER A 112 3.87 -12.51 2.69
N SER A 113 2.59 -12.61 3.05
CA SER A 113 1.75 -11.48 3.49
C SER A 113 2.40 -10.57 4.54
N ARG A 114 3.25 -11.10 5.42
CA ARG A 114 3.97 -10.29 6.43
C ARG A 114 4.89 -9.22 5.83
N TYR A 115 5.28 -9.38 4.57
CA TYR A 115 6.10 -8.42 3.81
C TYR A 115 5.25 -7.47 2.97
N ILE A 116 3.93 -7.57 3.03
CA ILE A 116 3.00 -6.72 2.31
C ILE A 116 2.34 -5.79 3.33
N ARG A 117 2.31 -4.49 3.03
CA ARG A 117 1.71 -3.47 3.88
C ARG A 117 0.89 -2.49 3.08
N PHE A 118 -0.11 -1.93 3.73
CA PHE A 118 -0.92 -0.83 3.23
C PHE A 118 -0.36 0.49 3.73
N PHE A 119 -0.35 1.48 2.84
CA PHE A 119 0.16 2.82 3.06
C PHE A 119 -0.89 3.85 2.69
N PRO A 120 -0.93 5.01 3.37
CA PRO A 120 -1.77 6.10 2.93
C PRO A 120 -1.28 6.58 1.56
N GLY A 121 -2.24 6.77 0.68
CA GLY A 121 -2.11 7.57 -0.50
C GLY A 121 -1.60 8.97 -0.17
N LEU A 122 -1.07 9.64 -1.19
CA LEU A 122 -0.66 11.03 -1.01
C LEU A 122 -1.85 11.83 -0.50
N TYR A 123 -1.61 12.64 0.53
CA TYR A 123 -2.59 13.53 1.13
C TYR A 123 -3.76 12.84 1.88
N SER A 124 -3.70 11.53 2.15
CA SER A 124 -4.79 10.79 2.82
C SER A 124 -4.53 10.34 4.27
N SER A 125 -3.33 10.56 4.82
CA SER A 125 -2.92 9.98 6.12
C SER A 125 -3.80 10.39 7.31
N ASP A 126 -4.21 11.65 7.40
CA ASP A 126 -4.81 12.18 8.63
C ASP A 126 -6.29 12.54 8.47
N GLN A 127 -6.91 12.15 7.36
CA GLN A 127 -8.31 12.50 7.07
C GLN A 127 -9.30 11.84 8.03
N HIS A 128 -8.86 10.80 8.76
CA HIS A 128 -9.68 10.05 9.71
C HIS A 128 -9.62 10.60 11.14
N LEU A 129 -8.70 11.53 11.45
CA LEU A 129 -8.57 12.11 12.77
C LEU A 129 -9.66 13.17 13.01
N LEU A 130 -10.40 13.04 14.11
CA LEU A 130 -11.47 13.96 14.47
C LEU A 130 -10.94 15.40 14.58
N GLY A 131 -11.59 16.33 13.87
CA GLY A 131 -11.20 17.75 13.87
C GLY A 131 -10.13 18.12 12.83
N THR A 132 -9.70 17.17 12.00
CA THR A 132 -8.69 17.41 10.95
C THR A 132 -9.38 17.72 9.64
N PHE A 133 -8.97 18.79 8.96
CA PHE A 133 -9.39 19.08 7.59
C PHE A 133 -8.16 19.23 6.72
N ARG A 134 -8.25 18.77 5.47
CA ARG A 134 -7.25 19.03 4.44
C ARG A 134 -7.95 19.56 3.21
N HIS A 135 -7.43 20.65 2.66
CA HIS A 135 -7.90 21.24 1.42
C HIS A 135 -6.69 21.45 0.52
N HIS A 136 -6.79 21.04 -0.73
CA HIS A 136 -5.74 21.33 -1.69
C HIS A 136 -5.79 22.83 -2.01
N ILE A 137 -4.70 23.53 -1.76
CA ILE A 137 -4.52 24.91 -2.21
C ILE A 137 -3.54 24.90 -3.38
N GLY A 138 -4.01 25.40 -4.53
CA GLY A 138 -3.09 25.76 -5.61
C GLY A 138 -2.51 27.13 -5.30
N VAL A 139 -1.20 27.21 -5.11
CA VAL A 139 -0.49 28.47 -4.90
C VAL A 139 0.26 28.79 -6.18
N PRO A 140 -0.06 29.90 -6.88
CA PRO A 140 0.69 30.34 -8.06
C PRO A 140 2.20 30.45 -7.79
N ASP A 141 3.02 30.10 -8.79
CA ASP A 141 4.47 30.06 -8.65
C ASP A 141 5.08 31.43 -8.34
N GLU A 142 4.42 32.51 -8.76
CA GLU A 142 4.86 33.89 -8.51
C GLU A 142 4.78 34.27 -7.02
N LEU A 143 3.97 33.56 -6.22
CA LEU A 143 3.82 33.83 -4.79
C LEU A 143 4.91 33.15 -3.94
N TRP A 144 5.61 32.15 -4.46
CA TRP A 144 6.69 31.51 -3.71
C TRP A 144 7.93 32.41 -3.66
N PRO A 145 8.54 32.61 -2.47
CA PRO A 145 9.84 33.27 -2.36
C PRO A 145 10.87 32.57 -3.24
N SER A 146 11.74 33.33 -3.91
CA SER A 146 12.76 32.77 -4.81
C SER A 146 13.67 31.77 -4.11
N ASP A 147 13.99 32.00 -2.83
CA ASP A 147 14.82 31.12 -2.00
C ASP A 147 14.15 29.77 -1.69
N TRP A 148 12.83 29.66 -1.90
CA TRP A 148 12.05 28.43 -1.67
C TRP A 148 11.79 27.67 -2.96
N LYS A 149 12.17 28.23 -4.10
CA LYS A 149 12.08 27.56 -5.39
C LYS A 149 13.32 26.69 -5.56
N ASN A 150 13.13 25.46 -6.02
CA ASN A 150 14.22 24.62 -6.47
C ASN A 150 14.70 25.13 -7.84
N LEU A 151 15.41 26.26 -7.84
CA LEU A 151 16.08 26.79 -9.02
C LEU A 151 17.39 25.99 -9.18
N ALA A 152 17.29 24.85 -9.86
CA ALA A 152 18.44 24.13 -10.42
C ALA A 152 18.70 24.61 -11.84
#